data_AF-Q0SS23-F1
#
_entry.id   AF-Q0SS23-F1
#
_cell.length_a   1.000
_cell.length_b   1.000
_cell.length_c   1.000
_cell.angle_alpha   90.00
_cell.angle_beta   90.00
_cell.angle_gamma   90.00
#
_symmetry.space_group_name_H-M   'P 1'
#
loop_
_entity.id
_entity.type
_entity.pdbx_description
1 polymer ?
#
loop_
_entity_poly.entity_id
_entity_poly.type
_entity_poly.pdbx_seq_one_letter_code
_entity_poly.pdbx_strand_id
1 'polypeptide(L)'
;MDYEVIDCIDAGTEFCPCHLAEEGECILCSQLHGKCFCDCVNWKGVCIYEEFVSNGFKAKEDRKTFTCDVIDAVEVEEGLLFIEFRAPHKLCIDLLGPGKFIFIRTNDNPFFDVPISILESDADKNIIKVLIEVRGIKTKRLLNTEVKGEITIRGPYFNGVFGIKNIDSTKNGEVLVLCRGIGLAPAVPVIKKLANEGNKIKILLDKAPFKESYIEKYLEGYDIQYVPMNLINKGEISNEAKEVIKNGQWDLIHCAGADILTYKLIEYLNDLKDESTKVSCCNNAKMCCGEGVCGSCTARFAGHKVKRLCKVQSDPRKIFEDRRFI
;
A
#
# COMPACT_ATOMS: atom_id res chain seq x y z
N MET A 1 12.20 -24.40 -12.84
CA MET A 1 12.15 -22.93 -12.92
C MET A 1 11.05 -22.51 -11.97
N ASP A 2 11.38 -21.97 -10.82
CA ASP A 2 10.38 -21.43 -9.90
C ASP A 2 9.76 -20.20 -10.55
N TYR A 3 8.50 -20.32 -10.97
CA TYR A 3 7.78 -19.24 -11.62
C TYR A 3 7.37 -18.23 -10.53
N GLU A 4 7.91 -17.02 -10.57
CA GLU A 4 7.48 -15.97 -9.65
C GLU A 4 6.03 -15.58 -9.97
N VAL A 5 5.13 -15.73 -8.99
CA VAL A 5 3.73 -15.33 -9.14
C VAL A 5 3.62 -13.81 -9.02
N ILE A 6 3.74 -13.12 -10.15
CA ILE A 6 3.61 -11.66 -10.26
C ILE A 6 2.22 -11.29 -10.77
N ASP A 7 1.58 -10.34 -10.09
CA ASP A 7 0.25 -9.85 -10.44
C ASP A 7 0.27 -8.33 -10.73
N CYS A 8 -0.82 -7.81 -11.30
CA CYS A 8 -1.03 -6.39 -11.54
C CYS A 8 -2.26 -5.94 -10.77
N ILE A 9 -2.09 -4.91 -9.96
CA ILE A 9 -3.15 -4.41 -9.08
C ILE A 9 -4.35 -3.82 -9.84
N ASP A 10 -4.13 -3.38 -11.08
CA ASP A 10 -5.17 -2.79 -11.92
C ASP A 10 -5.81 -3.80 -12.87
N ALA A 11 -5.26 -5.02 -13.00
CA ALA A 11 -5.82 -6.03 -13.88
C ALA A 11 -7.25 -6.40 -13.45
N GLY A 12 -8.21 -6.29 -14.38
CA GLY A 12 -9.63 -6.50 -14.12
C GLY A 12 -10.38 -5.31 -13.52
N THR A 13 -9.71 -4.16 -13.35
CA THR A 13 -10.35 -2.91 -12.91
C THR A 13 -10.74 -2.03 -14.10
N GLU A 14 -11.44 -0.93 -13.82
CA GLU A 14 -11.75 0.12 -14.83
C GLU A 14 -10.49 0.79 -15.40
N PHE A 15 -9.31 0.63 -14.78
CA PHE A 15 -8.03 1.19 -15.25
C PHE A 15 -7.17 0.20 -16.06
N CYS A 16 -7.75 -0.93 -16.48
CA CYS A 16 -7.07 -1.92 -17.33
C CYS A 16 -7.94 -2.23 -18.56
N PRO A 17 -7.42 -2.13 -19.79
CA PRO A 17 -6.02 -1.83 -20.19
C PRO A 17 -5.58 -0.38 -19.86
N CYS A 18 -4.27 -0.20 -19.63
CA CYS A 18 -3.66 1.10 -19.35
C CYS A 18 -2.61 1.44 -20.43
N HIS A 19 -1.98 2.60 -20.37
CA HIS A 19 -0.96 3.01 -21.34
C HIS A 19 0.22 2.03 -21.50
N LEU A 20 0.54 1.23 -20.47
CA LEU A 20 1.53 0.15 -20.65
C LEU A 20 1.05 -0.91 -21.65
N ALA A 21 -0.25 -1.21 -21.72
CA ALA A 21 -0.79 -2.13 -22.72
C ALA A 21 -0.72 -1.53 -24.13
N GLU A 22 -1.03 -0.25 -24.25
CA GLU A 22 -1.01 0.49 -25.52
C GLU A 22 0.39 0.54 -26.14
N GLU A 23 1.43 0.69 -25.30
CA GLU A 23 2.83 0.72 -25.72
C GLU A 23 3.49 -0.67 -25.87
N GLY A 24 2.73 -1.76 -25.75
CA GLY A 24 3.31 -3.09 -25.82
C GLY A 24 4.22 -3.45 -24.62
N GLU A 25 3.96 -2.84 -23.47
CA GLU A 25 4.75 -2.90 -22.24
C GLU A 25 3.95 -3.46 -21.04
N CYS A 26 2.85 -4.20 -21.30
CA CYS A 26 2.00 -4.78 -20.27
C CYS A 26 2.75 -5.72 -19.31
N ILE A 27 2.74 -5.46 -18.01
CA ILE A 27 3.50 -6.25 -17.03
C ILE A 27 3.02 -7.70 -16.84
N LEU A 28 1.86 -8.08 -17.41
CA LEU A 28 1.30 -9.44 -17.28
C LEU A 28 1.03 -10.14 -18.62
N CYS A 29 0.65 -9.41 -19.65
CA CYS A 29 0.16 -10.03 -20.89
C CYS A 29 1.29 -10.19 -21.90
N SER A 30 1.69 -11.43 -22.18
CA SER A 30 2.71 -11.75 -23.19
C SER A 30 2.39 -11.26 -24.60
N GLN A 31 1.12 -11.28 -25.00
CA GLN A 31 0.71 -10.83 -26.34
C GLN A 31 0.89 -9.32 -26.49
N LEU A 32 0.58 -8.58 -25.42
CA LEU A 32 0.89 -7.16 -25.31
C LEU A 32 2.37 -6.90 -25.00
N HIS A 33 3.23 -7.91 -25.10
CA HIS A 33 4.71 -7.83 -25.10
C HIS A 33 5.28 -8.40 -26.41
N GLY A 34 4.45 -8.58 -27.44
CA GLY A 34 4.86 -9.04 -28.76
C GLY A 34 4.99 -10.56 -28.92
N LYS A 35 4.61 -11.38 -27.93
CA LYS A 35 4.56 -12.85 -28.12
C LYS A 35 3.32 -13.25 -28.91
N CYS A 36 3.44 -14.32 -29.70
CA CYS A 36 2.33 -14.87 -30.49
C CYS A 36 1.39 -15.81 -29.71
N PHE A 37 1.61 -16.01 -28.41
CA PHE A 37 0.79 -16.88 -27.56
C PHE A 37 0.54 -16.26 -26.19
N CYS A 38 -0.57 -16.67 -25.55
CA CYS A 38 -0.87 -16.32 -24.17
C CYS A 38 -0.12 -17.25 -23.21
N ASP A 39 0.62 -16.69 -22.26
CA ASP A 39 1.22 -17.41 -21.13
C ASP A 39 0.69 -16.92 -19.77
N CYS A 40 -0.54 -16.39 -19.76
CA CYS A 40 -1.14 -15.80 -18.57
C CYS A 40 -1.26 -16.85 -17.44
N VAL A 41 -0.46 -16.66 -16.39
CA VAL A 41 -0.49 -17.49 -15.18
C VAL A 41 -1.40 -16.92 -14.09
N ASN A 42 -1.81 -15.65 -14.21
CA ASN A 42 -2.54 -14.91 -13.17
C ASN A 42 -3.85 -14.36 -13.74
N TRP A 43 -4.82 -15.26 -13.93
CA TRP A 43 -6.16 -14.91 -14.40
C TRP A 43 -6.94 -14.09 -13.36
N LYS A 44 -7.52 -12.96 -13.81
CA LYS A 44 -8.29 -12.02 -12.97
C LYS A 44 -9.78 -11.98 -13.31
N GLY A 45 -10.29 -13.03 -13.95
CA GLY A 45 -11.67 -13.05 -14.46
C GLY A 45 -11.81 -12.44 -15.85
N VAL A 46 -10.82 -11.69 -16.33
CA VAL A 46 -10.83 -11.04 -17.66
C VAL A 46 -9.50 -11.22 -18.39
N CYS A 47 -9.56 -11.28 -19.72
CA CYS A 47 -8.39 -11.30 -20.59
C CYS A 47 -7.97 -9.86 -20.92
N ILE A 48 -6.78 -9.44 -20.49
CA ILE A 48 -6.28 -8.07 -20.71
C ILE A 48 -6.16 -7.76 -22.21
N TYR A 49 -5.72 -8.73 -23.02
CA TYR A 49 -5.60 -8.55 -24.47
C TYR A 49 -6.97 -8.36 -25.12
N GLU A 50 -7.95 -9.19 -24.76
CA GLU A 50 -9.31 -9.07 -25.31
C GLU A 50 -9.97 -7.75 -24.90
N GLU A 51 -9.80 -7.34 -23.64
CA GLU A 51 -10.24 -6.02 -23.16
C GLU A 51 -9.58 -4.88 -23.95
N PHE A 52 -8.30 -5.02 -24.30
CA PHE A 52 -7.59 -4.04 -25.13
C PHE A 52 -8.09 -3.96 -26.56
N VAL A 53 -8.33 -5.11 -27.19
CA VAL A 53 -8.93 -5.19 -28.53
C VAL A 53 -10.35 -4.60 -28.52
N SER A 54 -11.16 -4.97 -27.53
CA SER A 54 -12.53 -4.49 -27.35
C SER A 54 -12.58 -2.98 -27.06
N ASN A 55 -11.54 -2.43 -26.43
CA ASN A 55 -11.38 -0.99 -26.20
C ASN A 55 -10.74 -0.25 -27.41
N GLY A 56 -10.75 -0.86 -28.60
CA GLY A 56 -10.27 -0.23 -29.83
C GLY A 56 -8.77 0.02 -29.87
N PHE A 57 -7.97 -0.86 -29.25
CA PHE A 57 -6.51 -0.75 -29.16
C PHE A 57 -6.02 0.52 -28.44
N LYS A 58 -6.79 0.99 -27.45
CA LYS A 58 -6.44 2.16 -26.64
C LYS A 58 -6.48 1.84 -25.15
N ALA A 59 -5.76 2.61 -24.35
CA ALA A 59 -5.92 2.60 -22.90
C ALA A 59 -7.33 3.08 -22.48
N LYS A 60 -7.82 2.62 -21.32
CA LYS A 60 -9.00 3.19 -20.67
C LYS A 60 -8.67 4.57 -20.07
N GLU A 61 -9.71 5.31 -19.67
CA GLU A 61 -9.55 6.64 -19.08
C GLU A 61 -8.60 6.63 -17.87
N ASP A 62 -7.78 7.68 -17.77
CA ASP A 62 -6.92 7.91 -16.62
C ASP A 62 -7.73 8.22 -15.35
N ARG A 63 -7.07 8.03 -14.21
CA ARG A 63 -7.59 8.42 -12.90
C ARG A 63 -7.86 9.92 -12.84
N LYS A 64 -9.02 10.26 -12.29
CA LYS A 64 -9.53 11.63 -12.25
C LYS A 64 -8.88 12.43 -11.13
N THR A 65 -8.85 13.74 -11.34
CA THR A 65 -8.44 14.72 -10.34
C THR A 65 -9.69 15.40 -9.80
N PHE A 66 -9.76 15.56 -8.48
CA PHE A 66 -10.89 16.13 -7.77
C PHE A 66 -10.41 17.26 -6.88
N THR A 67 -11.19 18.33 -6.82
CA THR A 67 -11.07 19.37 -5.80
C THR A 67 -12.03 19.04 -4.67
N CYS A 68 -11.52 18.98 -3.45
CA CYS A 68 -12.23 18.48 -2.28
C CYS A 68 -12.21 19.52 -1.15
N ASP A 69 -13.37 19.73 -0.53
CA ASP A 69 -13.53 20.64 0.60
C ASP A 69 -12.92 20.04 1.87
N VAL A 70 -12.06 20.80 2.54
CA VAL A 70 -11.43 20.42 3.80
C VAL A 70 -12.42 20.62 4.94
N ILE A 71 -12.68 19.55 5.68
CA ILE A 71 -13.53 19.54 6.87
C ILE A 71 -12.70 19.86 8.11
N ASP A 72 -11.54 19.22 8.23
CA ASP A 72 -10.61 19.42 9.34
C ASP A 72 -9.16 19.27 8.87
N ALA A 73 -8.26 20.05 9.46
CA ALA A 73 -6.83 20.00 9.19
C ALA A 73 -6.08 20.44 10.44
N VAL A 74 -5.40 19.50 11.08
CA VAL A 74 -4.72 19.74 12.36
C VAL A 74 -3.38 19.02 12.41
N GLU A 75 -2.34 19.75 12.79
CA GLU A 75 -1.06 19.16 13.18
C GLU A 75 -1.22 18.55 14.58
N VAL A 76 -1.43 17.23 14.64
CA VAL A 76 -1.71 16.51 15.90
C VAL A 76 -0.47 16.44 16.81
N GLU A 77 0.71 16.49 16.18
CA GLU A 77 2.02 16.59 16.80
C GLU A 77 2.98 17.22 15.78
N GLU A 78 4.06 17.83 16.24
CA GLU A 78 5.10 18.39 15.37
C GLU A 78 5.54 17.39 14.28
N GLY A 79 5.30 17.77 13.02
CA GLY A 79 5.62 16.93 11.86
C GLY A 79 4.58 15.87 11.52
N LEU A 80 3.40 15.85 12.16
CA LEU A 80 2.32 14.91 11.90
C LEU A 80 1.00 15.64 11.66
N LEU A 81 0.57 15.66 10.40
CA LEU A 81 -0.62 16.37 9.93
C LEU A 81 -1.78 15.41 9.69
N PHE A 82 -2.90 15.65 10.34
CA PHE A 82 -4.18 15.01 10.06
C PHE A 82 -5.02 15.91 9.14
N ILE A 83 -5.62 15.32 8.10
CA ILE A 83 -6.56 16.02 7.21
C ILE A 83 -7.80 15.15 7.00
N GLU A 84 -8.96 15.79 7.14
CA GLU A 84 -10.28 15.24 6.82
C GLU A 84 -10.93 16.10 5.74
N PHE A 85 -11.43 15.48 4.68
CA PHE A 85 -12.03 16.21 3.56
C PHE A 85 -13.19 15.43 2.93
N ARG A 86 -14.10 16.17 2.28
CA ARG A 86 -15.24 15.60 1.55
C ARG A 86 -14.82 15.17 0.16
N ALA A 87 -15.21 13.97 -0.24
CA ALA A 87 -14.89 13.40 -1.55
C ALA A 87 -16.14 12.85 -2.25
N PRO A 88 -16.12 12.63 -3.58
CA PRO A 88 -17.23 12.00 -4.28
C PRO A 88 -17.52 10.59 -3.75
N HIS A 89 -18.80 10.22 -3.66
CA HIS A 89 -19.23 8.94 -3.09
C HIS A 89 -18.55 7.70 -3.71
N LYS A 90 -18.47 7.64 -5.05
CA LYS A 90 -17.77 6.56 -5.76
C LYS A 90 -16.30 6.47 -5.36
N LEU A 91 -15.63 7.61 -5.19
CA LEU A 91 -14.22 7.65 -4.79
C LEU A 91 -14.04 7.12 -3.35
N CYS A 92 -14.94 7.45 -2.44
CA CYS A 92 -14.94 6.87 -1.10
C CYS A 92 -15.09 5.35 -1.14
N ILE A 93 -16.03 4.83 -1.94
CA ILE A 93 -16.19 3.37 -2.13
C ILE A 93 -14.90 2.72 -2.64
N ASP A 94 -14.28 3.30 -3.67
CA ASP A 94 -13.08 2.72 -4.29
C ASP A 94 -11.84 2.74 -3.37
N LEU A 95 -11.84 3.65 -2.40
CA LEU A 95 -10.80 3.82 -1.39
C LEU A 95 -11.09 3.07 -0.09
N LEU A 96 -12.14 2.24 -0.04
CA LEU A 96 -12.35 1.29 1.04
C LEU A 96 -11.34 0.14 0.99
N GLY A 97 -10.86 -0.23 2.17
CA GLY A 97 -10.04 -1.42 2.39
C GLY A 97 -8.52 -1.21 2.22
N PRO A 98 -7.75 -2.30 2.23
CA PRO A 98 -6.29 -2.24 2.31
C PRO A 98 -5.62 -1.79 1.01
N GLY A 99 -4.45 -1.15 1.16
CA GLY A 99 -3.59 -0.77 0.04
C GLY A 99 -4.08 0.41 -0.79
N LYS A 100 -5.18 1.05 -0.39
CA LYS A 100 -5.74 2.21 -1.09
C LYS A 100 -4.96 3.48 -0.75
N PHE A 101 -4.68 4.29 -1.75
CA PHE A 101 -4.00 5.57 -1.59
C PHE A 101 -4.43 6.57 -2.67
N ILE A 102 -4.10 7.84 -2.45
CA ILE A 102 -4.34 8.94 -3.38
C ILE A 102 -3.04 9.73 -3.57
N PHE A 103 -2.96 10.48 -4.66
CA PHE A 103 -2.05 11.63 -4.69
C PHE A 103 -2.79 12.85 -4.19
N ILE A 104 -2.18 13.59 -3.26
CA ILE A 104 -2.73 14.81 -2.68
C ILE A 104 -1.76 15.96 -2.87
N ARG A 105 -2.30 17.17 -3.10
CA ARG A 105 -1.55 18.42 -3.14
C ARG A 105 -2.45 19.61 -2.79
N THR A 106 -1.81 20.71 -2.44
CA THR A 106 -2.43 22.04 -2.44
C THR A 106 -2.69 22.52 -3.88
N ASN A 107 -3.59 23.50 -4.03
CA ASN A 107 -4.00 24.01 -5.34
C ASN A 107 -2.93 24.90 -6.02
N ASP A 108 -1.85 25.25 -5.33
CA ASP A 108 -0.82 26.20 -5.80
C ASP A 108 0.14 25.63 -6.85
N ASN A 109 0.45 24.32 -6.81
CA ASN A 109 1.41 23.72 -7.74
C ASN A 109 1.00 22.32 -8.22
N PRO A 110 0.75 22.11 -9.52
CA PRO A 110 0.28 20.82 -10.06
C PRO A 110 1.32 19.69 -10.05
N PHE A 111 2.60 19.98 -9.81
CA PHE A 111 3.67 18.97 -9.81
C PHE A 111 3.98 18.42 -8.41
N PHE A 112 3.34 18.98 -7.37
CA PHE A 112 3.65 18.69 -5.97
C PHE A 112 2.75 17.61 -5.35
N ASP A 113 2.09 16.82 -6.18
CA ASP A 113 1.43 15.56 -5.81
C ASP A 113 2.34 14.69 -4.92
N VAL A 114 1.79 14.21 -3.81
CA VAL A 114 2.41 13.23 -2.90
C VAL A 114 1.48 12.02 -2.77
N PRO A 115 1.98 10.78 -2.95
CA PRO A 115 1.18 9.59 -2.66
C PRO A 115 0.98 9.46 -1.14
N ILE A 116 -0.27 9.41 -0.69
CA ILE A 116 -0.66 9.29 0.71
C ILE A 116 -1.68 8.17 0.86
N SER A 117 -1.36 7.22 1.73
CA SER A 117 -2.25 6.11 2.08
C SER A 117 -3.50 6.60 2.80
N ILE A 118 -4.61 5.91 2.55
CA ILE A 118 -5.87 6.20 3.22
C ILE A 118 -5.82 5.65 4.64
N LEU A 119 -6.07 6.51 5.63
CA LEU A 119 -6.26 6.09 7.03
C LEU A 119 -7.66 5.51 7.20
N GLU A 120 -8.67 6.21 6.69
CA GLU A 120 -10.07 5.80 6.72
C GLU A 120 -10.84 6.45 5.56
N SER A 121 -11.76 5.69 4.97
CA SER A 121 -12.77 6.22 4.06
C SER A 121 -14.16 5.85 4.57
N ASP A 122 -15.02 6.85 4.72
CA ASP A 122 -16.41 6.72 5.16
C ASP A 122 -17.31 7.07 3.97
N ALA A 123 -17.85 6.04 3.31
CA ALA A 123 -18.69 6.19 2.13
C ALA A 123 -20.11 6.70 2.48
N ASP A 124 -20.57 6.51 3.71
CA ASP A 124 -21.88 7.00 4.16
C ASP A 124 -21.86 8.53 4.34
N LYS A 125 -20.76 9.05 4.88
CA LYS A 125 -20.55 10.50 5.07
C LYS A 125 -19.83 11.17 3.90
N ASN A 126 -19.30 10.39 2.95
CA ASN A 126 -18.47 10.86 1.84
C ASN A 126 -17.20 11.59 2.32
N ILE A 127 -16.52 11.00 3.31
CA ILE A 127 -15.35 11.57 3.98
C ILE A 127 -14.14 10.67 3.77
N ILE A 128 -12.99 11.28 3.52
CA ILE A 128 -11.69 10.62 3.53
C ILE A 128 -10.82 11.28 4.59
N LYS A 129 -10.13 10.44 5.36
CA LYS A 129 -9.17 10.85 6.37
C LYS A 129 -7.79 10.35 6.00
N VAL A 130 -6.79 11.22 6.17
CA VAL A 130 -5.38 10.90 5.95
C VAL A 130 -4.54 11.41 7.11
N LEU A 131 -3.44 10.72 7.37
CA LEU A 131 -2.43 11.12 8.33
C LEU A 131 -1.08 11.15 7.62
N ILE A 132 -0.36 12.27 7.74
CA ILE A 132 0.78 12.61 6.90
C ILE A 132 1.96 13.00 7.76
N GLU A 133 3.08 12.29 7.59
CA GLU A 133 4.35 12.70 8.17
C GLU A 133 5.01 13.79 7.30
N VAL A 134 5.20 14.98 7.89
CA VAL A 134 5.75 16.15 7.21
C VAL A 134 7.27 16.10 7.22
N ARG A 135 7.86 15.72 6.07
CA ARG A 135 9.31 15.59 5.90
C ARG A 135 9.92 16.46 4.80
N GLY A 136 9.19 16.68 3.70
CA GLY A 136 9.74 17.24 2.47
C GLY A 136 9.01 18.49 2.00
N ILE A 137 9.54 19.14 0.96
CA ILE A 137 8.93 20.36 0.41
C ILE A 137 7.46 20.17 0.02
N LYS A 138 7.11 19.00 -0.54
CA LYS A 138 5.73 18.69 -0.93
C LYS A 138 4.80 18.51 0.27
N THR A 139 5.21 17.76 1.29
CA THR A 139 4.37 17.57 2.50
C THR A 139 4.34 18.80 3.40
N LYS A 140 5.40 19.62 3.42
CA LYS A 140 5.39 20.92 4.12
C LYS A 140 4.36 21.89 3.54
N ARG A 141 4.05 21.81 2.25
CA ARG A 141 3.01 22.64 1.63
C ARG A 141 1.62 22.30 2.15
N LEU A 142 1.38 21.04 2.52
CA LEU A 142 0.10 20.60 3.07
C LEU A 142 -0.17 21.19 4.48
N LEU A 143 0.85 21.69 5.19
CA LEU A 143 0.64 22.44 6.44
C LEU A 143 -0.17 23.73 6.24
N ASN A 144 -0.20 24.27 5.02
CA ASN A 144 -0.99 25.45 4.69
C ASN A 144 -2.47 25.10 4.38
N THR A 145 -2.90 23.86 4.62
CA THR A 145 -4.27 23.44 4.39
C THR A 145 -5.17 24.04 5.48
N GLU A 146 -6.13 24.85 5.08
CA GLU A 146 -7.06 25.51 6.00
C GLU A 146 -8.39 24.78 6.06
N VAL A 147 -9.03 24.80 7.23
CA VAL A 147 -10.40 24.33 7.41
C VAL A 147 -11.35 25.17 6.54
N LYS A 148 -12.26 24.51 5.81
CA LYS A 148 -13.10 25.10 4.75
C LYS A 148 -12.32 25.60 3.51
N GLY A 149 -11.01 25.31 3.43
CA GLY A 149 -10.24 25.44 2.21
C GLY A 149 -10.46 24.25 1.29
N GLU A 150 -9.64 24.18 0.25
CA GLU A 150 -9.68 23.13 -0.75
C GLU A 150 -8.34 22.39 -0.84
N ILE A 151 -8.42 21.10 -1.12
CA ILE A 151 -7.27 20.29 -1.54
C ILE A 151 -7.56 19.65 -2.90
N THR A 152 -6.50 19.39 -3.66
CA THR A 152 -6.60 18.61 -4.89
C THR A 152 -6.15 17.17 -4.63
N ILE A 153 -6.96 16.20 -5.04
CA ILE A 153 -6.63 14.78 -4.96
C ILE A 153 -6.72 14.13 -6.35
N ARG A 154 -5.89 13.12 -6.58
CA ARG A 154 -5.93 12.26 -7.78
C ARG A 154 -5.92 10.80 -7.36
N GLY A 155 -6.83 10.02 -7.92
CA GLY A 155 -7.03 8.63 -7.52
C GLY A 155 -8.29 8.02 -8.13
N PRO A 156 -8.69 6.83 -7.68
CA PRO A 156 -8.12 6.04 -6.58
C PRO A 156 -6.95 5.14 -7.00
N TYR A 157 -5.91 4.99 -6.19
CA TYR A 157 -4.81 4.03 -6.40
C TYR A 157 -4.87 2.88 -5.40
N PHE A 158 -4.33 1.72 -5.78
CA PHE A 158 -4.64 0.45 -5.09
C PHE A 158 -3.43 -0.33 -4.57
N ASN A 159 -2.20 0.05 -4.93
CA ASN A 159 -1.00 -0.73 -4.64
C ASN A 159 -0.18 -0.22 -3.47
N GLY A 160 -0.81 0.33 -2.44
CA GLY A 160 -0.15 0.83 -1.22
C GLY A 160 0.34 -0.27 -0.28
N VAL A 161 -0.02 -1.54 -0.53
CA VAL A 161 0.37 -2.71 0.25
C VAL A 161 0.76 -3.86 -0.69
N PHE A 162 1.89 -4.51 -0.41
CA PHE A 162 2.29 -5.77 -1.04
C PHE A 162 1.74 -6.98 -0.25
N GLY A 163 1.58 -8.12 -0.93
CA GLY A 163 1.00 -9.32 -0.34
C GLY A 163 -0.52 -9.22 -0.14
N ILE A 164 -1.25 -8.50 -1.00
CA ILE A 164 -2.71 -8.36 -0.83
C ILE A 164 -3.43 -9.72 -0.85
N LYS A 165 -2.97 -10.67 -1.67
CA LYS A 165 -3.48 -12.06 -1.67
C LYS A 165 -3.28 -12.76 -0.32
N ASN A 166 -2.19 -12.45 0.36
CA ASN A 166 -1.90 -13.01 1.69
C ASN A 166 -2.89 -12.45 2.73
N ILE A 167 -3.24 -11.16 2.63
CA ILE A 167 -4.29 -10.54 3.45
C ILE A 167 -5.66 -11.17 3.12
N ASP A 168 -6.03 -11.23 1.84
CA ASP A 168 -7.35 -11.68 1.39
C ASP A 168 -7.63 -13.16 1.72
N SER A 169 -6.59 -13.98 1.75
CA SER A 169 -6.69 -15.42 2.01
C SER A 169 -6.56 -15.80 3.49
N THR A 170 -6.41 -14.83 4.40
CA THR A 170 -6.23 -15.09 5.84
C THR A 170 -7.55 -14.85 6.57
N LYS A 171 -8.13 -15.92 7.12
CA LYS A 171 -9.45 -15.93 7.77
C LYS A 171 -9.39 -16.84 9.00
N ASN A 172 -10.02 -16.42 10.10
CA ASN A 172 -10.06 -17.17 11.36
C ASN A 172 -8.69 -17.67 11.86
N GLY A 173 -7.62 -16.93 11.56
CA GLY A 173 -6.24 -17.27 11.93
C GLY A 173 -5.63 -16.35 12.98
N GLU A 174 -4.36 -16.57 13.27
CA GLU A 174 -3.53 -15.76 14.17
C GLU A 174 -2.68 -14.78 13.35
N VAL A 175 -2.85 -13.48 13.59
CA VAL A 175 -2.20 -12.41 12.83
C VAL A 175 -1.31 -11.58 13.75
N LEU A 176 -0.07 -11.37 13.32
CA LEU A 176 0.84 -10.41 13.94
C LEU A 176 0.97 -9.17 13.04
N VAL A 177 0.83 -7.99 13.63
CA VAL A 177 1.06 -6.74 12.93
C VAL A 177 2.23 -6.01 13.57
N LEU A 178 3.26 -5.71 12.79
CA LEU A 178 4.39 -4.88 13.22
C LEU A 178 4.14 -3.45 12.73
N CYS A 179 3.86 -2.53 13.64
CA CYS A 179 3.57 -1.14 13.28
C CYS A 179 4.65 -0.19 13.81
N ARG A 180 5.19 0.65 12.93
CA ARG A 180 6.16 1.69 13.30
C ARG A 180 5.96 3.01 12.55
N GLY A 181 5.98 4.13 13.27
CA GLY A 181 5.90 5.48 12.72
C GLY A 181 4.66 5.69 11.84
N ILE A 182 4.81 6.38 10.71
CA ILE A 182 3.66 6.69 9.83
C ILE A 182 3.02 5.45 9.19
N GLY A 183 3.68 4.28 9.26
CA GLY A 183 3.10 3.00 8.87
C GLY A 183 1.82 2.64 9.63
N LEU A 184 1.59 3.25 10.81
CA LEU A 184 0.34 3.11 11.55
C LEU A 184 -0.89 3.46 10.71
N ALA A 185 -0.83 4.51 9.88
CA ALA A 185 -1.97 4.96 9.09
C ALA A 185 -2.45 3.92 8.05
N PRO A 186 -1.59 3.40 7.13
CA PRO A 186 -1.98 2.34 6.21
C PRO A 186 -2.27 0.99 6.87
N ALA A 187 -1.87 0.78 8.13
CA ALA A 187 -2.19 -0.45 8.87
C ALA A 187 -3.68 -0.52 9.24
N VAL A 188 -4.34 0.62 9.50
CA VAL A 188 -5.74 0.65 9.97
C VAL A 188 -6.69 -0.09 9.02
N PRO A 189 -6.73 0.19 7.69
CA PRO A 189 -7.58 -0.57 6.79
C PRO A 189 -7.23 -2.06 6.68
N VAL A 190 -5.96 -2.42 6.85
CA VAL A 190 -5.50 -3.83 6.86
C VAL A 190 -6.05 -4.55 8.09
N ILE A 191 -5.89 -3.95 9.26
CA ILE A 191 -6.34 -4.49 10.55
C ILE A 191 -7.86 -4.64 10.55
N LYS A 192 -8.62 -3.61 10.13
CA LYS A 192 -10.09 -3.67 10.03
C LYS A 192 -10.54 -4.84 9.15
N LYS A 193 -9.89 -5.02 7.98
CA LYS A 193 -10.20 -6.15 7.10
C LYS A 193 -9.94 -7.49 7.78
N LEU A 194 -8.78 -7.68 8.37
CA LEU A 194 -8.40 -8.95 9.01
C LEU A 194 -9.30 -9.25 10.21
N ALA A 195 -9.66 -8.25 11.01
CA ALA A 195 -10.55 -8.42 12.15
C ALA A 195 -11.97 -8.82 11.72
N ASN A 196 -12.49 -8.19 10.65
CA ASN A 196 -13.80 -8.53 10.07
C ASN A 196 -13.85 -9.97 9.51
N GLU A 197 -12.70 -10.57 9.19
CA GLU A 197 -12.58 -11.96 8.72
C GLU A 197 -12.33 -12.96 9.87
N GLY A 198 -12.57 -12.54 11.12
CA GLY A 198 -12.52 -13.39 12.32
C GLY A 198 -11.10 -13.71 12.81
N ASN A 199 -10.08 -13.02 12.30
CA ASN A 199 -8.70 -13.24 12.73
C ASN A 199 -8.44 -12.64 14.11
N LYS A 200 -7.63 -13.31 14.93
CA LYS A 200 -7.10 -12.77 16.18
C LYS A 200 -5.85 -11.96 15.89
N ILE A 201 -5.83 -10.72 16.36
CA ILE A 201 -4.81 -9.76 15.97
C ILE A 201 -3.99 -9.36 17.19
N LYS A 202 -2.67 -9.54 17.07
CA LYS A 202 -1.67 -8.96 17.97
C LYS A 202 -0.89 -7.88 17.25
N ILE A 203 -0.83 -6.68 17.82
CA ILE A 203 -0.08 -5.55 17.28
C ILE A 203 1.15 -5.30 18.15
N LEU A 204 2.33 -5.41 17.55
CA LEU A 204 3.57 -4.91 18.12
C LEU A 204 3.70 -3.44 17.72
N LEU A 205 3.52 -2.55 18.70
CA LEU A 205 3.36 -1.12 18.48
C LEU A 205 4.65 -0.37 18.87
N ASP A 206 5.38 0.08 17.86
CA ASP A 206 6.49 1.02 18.02
C ASP A 206 6.04 2.42 17.62
N LYS A 207 5.69 3.24 18.63
CA LYS A 207 5.22 4.60 18.40
C LYS A 207 6.27 5.54 17.82
N ALA A 208 7.56 5.18 17.86
CA ALA A 208 8.61 6.06 17.34
C ALA A 208 8.42 6.36 15.84
N PRO A 209 8.63 7.60 15.39
CA PRO A 209 9.20 8.73 16.14
C PRO A 209 8.18 9.56 16.95
N PHE A 210 6.90 9.16 16.99
CA PHE A 210 5.82 9.94 17.58
C PHE A 210 5.66 9.73 19.09
N LYS A 211 5.01 10.68 19.78
CA LYS A 211 4.77 10.63 21.23
C LYS A 211 3.68 9.63 21.62
N GLU A 212 2.64 9.57 20.82
CA GLU A 212 1.48 8.70 20.99
C GLU A 212 1.20 7.95 19.69
N SER A 213 0.37 6.92 19.78
CA SER A 213 -0.22 6.33 18.59
C SER A 213 -1.58 6.99 18.36
N TYR A 214 -1.82 7.37 17.12
CA TYR A 214 -2.99 8.16 16.70
C TYR A 214 -4.05 7.29 16.01
N ILE A 215 -3.91 5.96 16.09
CA ILE A 215 -4.71 5.02 15.31
C ILE A 215 -5.68 4.16 16.13
N GLU A 216 -5.49 4.07 17.45
CA GLU A 216 -6.29 3.24 18.35
C GLU A 216 -7.77 3.59 18.26
N LYS A 217 -8.10 4.89 18.20
CA LYS A 217 -9.48 5.37 18.05
C LYS A 217 -10.21 4.82 16.80
N TYR A 218 -9.46 4.48 15.74
CA TYR A 218 -10.04 3.90 14.53
C TYR A 218 -10.22 2.39 14.64
N LEU A 219 -9.64 1.77 15.66
CA LEU A 219 -9.67 0.35 15.93
C LEU A 219 -10.48 0.01 17.19
N GLU A 220 -11.16 0.99 17.77
CA GLU A 220 -12.12 0.79 18.85
C GLU A 220 -13.23 -0.15 18.41
N GLY A 221 -13.61 -1.08 19.31
CA GLY A 221 -14.61 -2.11 19.04
C GLY A 221 -14.08 -3.40 18.41
N TYR A 222 -12.81 -3.44 17.99
CA TYR A 222 -12.15 -4.67 17.56
C TYR A 222 -11.40 -5.34 18.72
N ASP A 223 -11.43 -6.67 18.76
CA ASP A 223 -10.65 -7.47 19.72
C ASP A 223 -9.18 -7.56 19.25
N ILE A 224 -8.35 -6.65 19.76
CA ILE A 224 -6.96 -6.49 19.36
C ILE A 224 -6.06 -6.45 20.59
N GLN A 225 -5.02 -7.28 20.59
CA GLN A 225 -3.99 -7.24 21.62
C GLN A 225 -2.86 -6.28 21.22
N TYR A 226 -2.74 -5.16 21.93
CA TYR A 226 -1.63 -4.21 21.76
C TYR A 226 -0.46 -4.57 22.67
N VAL A 227 0.74 -4.62 22.10
CA VAL A 227 1.99 -4.83 22.83
C VAL A 227 2.97 -3.72 22.46
N PRO A 228 3.06 -2.66 23.28
CA PRO A 228 4.02 -1.58 23.05
C PRO A 228 5.46 -2.11 23.17
N MET A 229 6.28 -1.92 22.14
CA MET A 229 7.70 -2.27 22.16
C MET A 229 8.49 -1.54 21.09
N ASN A 230 9.82 -1.48 21.27
CA ASN A 230 10.71 -1.05 20.21
C ASN A 230 10.88 -2.19 19.19
N LEU A 231 10.56 -1.95 17.92
CA LEU A 231 10.68 -2.96 16.88
C LEU A 231 12.08 -3.03 16.26
N ILE A 232 12.82 -1.91 16.22
CA ILE A 232 14.16 -1.83 15.61
C ILE A 232 15.20 -1.31 16.60
N ASN A 233 16.20 -2.14 16.86
CA ASN A 233 17.36 -1.79 17.64
C ASN A 233 18.63 -1.89 16.77
N LYS A 234 19.36 -0.78 16.62
CA LYS A 234 20.62 -0.70 15.82
C LYS A 234 20.50 -1.27 14.39
N GLY A 235 19.35 -1.08 13.75
CA GLY A 235 19.10 -1.53 12.37
C GLY A 235 18.66 -2.99 12.22
N GLU A 236 18.46 -3.69 13.34
CA GLU A 236 17.95 -5.06 13.41
C GLU A 236 16.60 -5.11 14.12
N ILE A 237 15.81 -6.17 13.89
CA ILE A 237 14.64 -6.43 14.74
C ILE A 237 15.12 -6.64 16.18
N SER A 238 14.44 -6.00 17.13
CA SER A 238 14.73 -6.12 18.57
C SER A 238 14.60 -7.58 19.05
N ASN A 239 15.32 -7.93 20.12
CA ASN A 239 15.28 -9.29 20.65
C ASN A 239 13.89 -9.64 21.19
N GLU A 240 13.20 -8.66 21.78
CA GLU A 240 11.84 -8.79 22.29
C GLU A 240 10.85 -9.10 21.16
N ALA A 241 10.95 -8.40 20.04
CA ALA A 241 10.11 -8.67 18.87
C ALA A 241 10.45 -10.03 18.24
N LYS A 242 11.74 -10.41 18.17
CA LYS A 242 12.18 -11.73 17.70
C LYS A 242 11.57 -12.86 18.52
N GLU A 243 11.55 -12.74 19.85
CA GLU A 243 10.93 -13.73 20.73
C GLU A 243 9.43 -13.86 20.49
N VAL A 244 8.70 -12.76 20.27
CA VAL A 244 7.26 -12.83 19.94
C VAL A 244 7.03 -13.50 18.60
N ILE A 245 7.83 -13.16 17.58
CA ILE A 245 7.72 -13.75 16.24
C ILE A 245 7.97 -15.26 16.31
N LYS A 246 9.08 -15.67 16.95
CA LYS A 246 9.52 -17.07 17.04
C LYS A 246 8.59 -17.95 17.87
N ASN A 247 8.04 -17.43 18.97
CA ASN A 247 7.22 -18.22 19.89
C ASN A 247 5.73 -18.25 19.50
N GLY A 248 5.31 -17.44 18.53
CA GLY A 248 3.96 -17.47 17.98
C GLY A 248 3.83 -18.42 16.80
N GLN A 249 2.59 -18.86 16.53
CA GLN A 249 2.20 -19.49 15.27
C GLN A 249 1.35 -18.48 14.52
N TRP A 250 1.88 -17.94 13.42
CA TRP A 250 1.26 -16.83 12.70
C TRP A 250 0.84 -17.27 11.30
N ASP A 251 -0.44 -17.12 10.98
CA ASP A 251 -0.92 -17.33 9.60
C ASP A 251 -0.46 -16.20 8.69
N LEU A 252 -0.34 -14.98 9.25
CA LEU A 252 0.08 -13.77 8.55
C LEU A 252 0.85 -12.84 9.48
N ILE A 253 1.98 -12.32 8.99
CA ILE A 253 2.63 -11.14 9.56
C ILE A 253 2.45 -9.96 8.60
N HIS A 254 1.80 -8.88 9.06
CA HIS A 254 1.73 -7.62 8.33
C HIS A 254 2.76 -6.63 8.88
N CYS A 255 3.65 -6.16 8.01
CA CYS A 255 4.69 -5.20 8.35
C CYS A 255 4.32 -3.79 7.84
N ALA A 256 3.99 -2.91 8.79
CA ALA A 256 3.58 -1.53 8.53
C ALA A 256 4.63 -0.55 9.06
N GLY A 257 5.57 -0.18 8.19
CA GLY A 257 6.65 0.73 8.52
C GLY A 257 7.61 0.93 7.35
N ALA A 258 8.80 1.45 7.66
CA ALA A 258 9.86 1.64 6.68
C ALA A 258 10.39 0.29 6.14
N ASP A 259 10.90 0.29 4.91
CA ASP A 259 11.42 -0.91 4.21
C ASP A 259 12.41 -1.75 5.03
N ILE A 260 13.22 -1.11 5.88
CA ILE A 260 14.17 -1.80 6.76
C ILE A 260 13.49 -2.79 7.72
N LEU A 261 12.30 -2.46 8.23
CA LEU A 261 11.55 -3.35 9.13
C LEU A 261 11.12 -4.61 8.38
N THR A 262 10.57 -4.44 7.18
CA THR A 262 10.16 -5.56 6.31
C THR A 262 11.35 -6.42 5.90
N TYR A 263 12.45 -5.78 5.49
CA TYR A 263 13.67 -6.49 5.09
C TYR A 263 14.20 -7.36 6.23
N LYS A 264 14.33 -6.81 7.43
CA LYS A 264 14.82 -7.54 8.61
C LYS A 264 13.86 -8.60 9.11
N LEU A 265 12.55 -8.41 8.92
CA LEU A 265 11.57 -9.45 9.19
C LEU A 265 11.76 -10.65 8.27
N ILE A 266 11.90 -10.40 6.97
CA ILE A 266 12.10 -11.46 5.98
C ILE A 266 13.42 -12.20 6.24
N GLU A 267 14.52 -11.47 6.52
CA GLU A 267 15.81 -12.05 6.90
C GLU A 267 15.66 -12.97 8.12
N TYR A 268 14.97 -12.50 9.17
CA TYR A 268 14.75 -13.29 10.38
C TYR A 268 13.86 -14.53 10.16
N LEU A 269 12.78 -14.41 9.38
CA LEU A 269 11.93 -15.56 9.03
C LEU A 269 12.71 -16.60 8.21
N ASN A 270 13.61 -16.17 7.33
CA ASN A 270 14.48 -17.06 6.57
C ASN A 270 15.47 -17.78 7.48
N ASP A 271 16.05 -17.10 8.48
CA ASP A 271 16.92 -17.73 9.50
C ASP A 271 16.18 -18.80 10.31
N LEU A 272 14.89 -18.57 10.59
CA LEU A 272 14.00 -19.54 11.22
C LEU A 272 13.54 -20.65 10.27
N LYS A 273 13.82 -20.54 8.97
CA LYS A 273 13.31 -21.41 7.90
C LYS A 273 11.78 -21.46 7.87
N ASP A 274 11.14 -20.34 8.17
CA ASP A 274 9.68 -20.22 8.17
C ASP A 274 9.16 -19.75 6.81
N GLU A 275 8.76 -20.73 6.01
CA GLU A 275 8.07 -20.54 4.74
C GLU A 275 6.54 -20.57 4.88
N SER A 276 6.03 -21.00 6.04
CA SER A 276 4.60 -21.22 6.29
C SER A 276 3.85 -19.93 6.59
N THR A 277 4.50 -19.02 7.33
CA THR A 277 3.92 -17.72 7.69
C THR A 277 3.80 -16.83 6.45
N LYS A 278 2.59 -16.39 6.11
CA LYS A 278 2.42 -15.43 5.01
C LYS A 278 2.92 -14.05 5.44
N VAL A 279 3.39 -13.24 4.48
CA VAL A 279 3.86 -11.88 4.75
C VAL A 279 3.12 -10.87 3.89
N SER A 280 2.77 -9.73 4.47
CA SER A 280 2.31 -8.54 3.73
C SER A 280 3.01 -7.31 4.28
N CYS A 281 3.15 -6.25 3.48
CA CYS A 281 3.81 -5.03 3.95
C CYS A 281 3.37 -3.78 3.21
N CYS A 282 3.62 -2.59 3.78
CA CYS A 282 3.45 -1.34 3.05
C CYS A 282 4.34 -1.27 1.81
N ASN A 283 3.84 -0.62 0.76
CA ASN A 283 4.61 -0.28 -0.42
C ASN A 283 5.15 1.15 -0.31
N ASN A 284 6.41 1.28 0.07
CA ASN A 284 7.07 2.59 0.21
C ASN A 284 7.80 3.05 -1.07
N ALA A 285 7.46 2.50 -2.24
CA ALA A 285 8.08 2.90 -3.49
C ALA A 285 7.89 4.40 -3.76
N LYS A 286 8.89 5.05 -4.33
CA LYS A 286 8.79 6.46 -4.76
C LYS A 286 7.86 6.53 -5.98
N MET A 287 6.72 7.20 -5.85
CA MET A 287 5.74 7.31 -6.94
C MET A 287 5.58 8.75 -7.43
N CYS A 288 5.36 8.90 -8.74
CA CYS A 288 5.06 10.18 -9.39
C CYS A 288 3.74 10.09 -10.18
N CYS A 289 3.71 9.29 -11.26
CA CYS A 289 2.46 9.08 -12.00
C CYS A 289 1.47 8.12 -11.29
N GLY A 290 1.95 7.10 -10.59
CA GLY A 290 1.13 5.98 -10.09
C GLY A 290 0.71 4.96 -11.17
N GLU A 291 0.87 5.29 -12.45
CA GLU A 291 0.45 4.46 -13.59
C GLU A 291 1.50 3.47 -14.10
N GLY A 292 2.70 3.49 -13.50
CA GLY A 292 3.82 2.67 -13.93
C GLY A 292 4.62 3.25 -15.09
N VAL A 293 4.19 4.33 -15.74
CA VAL A 293 4.82 4.87 -16.97
C VAL A 293 6.11 5.67 -16.72
N CYS A 294 6.18 6.49 -15.67
CA CYS A 294 7.26 7.47 -15.48
C CYS A 294 8.62 6.90 -14.99
N GLY A 295 8.68 5.62 -14.63
CA GLY A 295 9.92 5.01 -14.11
C GLY A 295 10.25 5.26 -12.63
N SER A 296 9.65 6.25 -11.96
CA SER A 296 9.94 6.57 -10.53
C SER A 296 9.77 5.37 -9.59
N CYS A 297 8.74 4.56 -9.81
CA CYS A 297 8.41 3.42 -8.96
C CYS A 297 9.17 2.13 -9.37
N THR A 298 10.19 2.23 -10.22
CA THR A 298 10.91 1.05 -10.71
C THR A 298 11.96 0.57 -9.72
N ALA A 299 12.09 -0.75 -9.59
CA ALA A 299 13.18 -1.39 -8.88
C ALA A 299 13.83 -2.45 -9.78
N ARG A 300 15.16 -2.59 -9.66
CA ARG A 300 15.96 -3.54 -10.44
C ARG A 300 16.25 -4.80 -9.61
N PHE A 301 16.09 -5.94 -10.26
CA PHE A 301 16.27 -7.26 -9.65
C PHE A 301 17.35 -8.05 -10.40
N ALA A 302 17.74 -9.19 -9.82
CA ALA A 302 18.60 -10.16 -10.50
C ALA A 302 18.07 -10.52 -11.90
N GLY A 303 18.99 -10.77 -12.84
CA GLY A 303 18.64 -11.07 -14.23
C GLY A 303 18.17 -9.85 -15.06
N HIS A 304 18.55 -8.63 -14.67
CA HIS A 304 18.18 -7.38 -15.37
C HIS A 304 16.68 -7.11 -15.47
N LYS A 305 15.89 -7.72 -14.58
CA LYS A 305 14.44 -7.51 -14.50
C LYS A 305 14.13 -6.17 -13.83
N VAL A 306 13.19 -5.43 -14.41
CA VAL A 306 12.67 -4.18 -13.87
C VAL A 306 11.22 -4.39 -13.46
N LYS A 307 10.89 -4.15 -12.17
CA LYS A 307 9.51 -4.22 -11.68
C LYS A 307 8.98 -2.82 -11.43
N ARG A 308 7.76 -2.53 -11.91
CA ARG A 308 7.04 -1.26 -11.71
C ARG A 308 6.20 -1.35 -10.42
N LEU A 309 6.78 -0.97 -9.28
CA LEU A 309 6.23 -1.23 -7.94
C LEU A 309 4.90 -0.53 -7.65
N CYS A 310 4.49 0.45 -8.44
CA CYS A 310 3.18 1.08 -8.32
C CYS A 310 2.05 0.26 -8.99
N LYS A 311 2.39 -0.76 -9.78
CA LYS A 311 1.44 -1.65 -10.49
C LYS A 311 1.60 -3.11 -10.09
N VAL A 312 2.85 -3.57 -9.93
CA VAL A 312 3.19 -4.95 -9.60
C VAL A 312 2.73 -5.29 -8.19
N GLN A 313 2.02 -6.41 -8.05
CA GLN A 313 1.69 -7.03 -6.79
C GLN A 313 2.40 -8.38 -6.71
N SER A 314 3.12 -8.63 -5.61
CA SER A 314 3.89 -9.87 -5.40
C SER A 314 4.03 -10.13 -3.90
N ASP A 315 4.50 -11.32 -3.55
CA ASP A 315 4.87 -11.62 -2.17
C ASP A 315 6.03 -10.70 -1.73
N PRO A 316 5.96 -10.06 -0.54
CA PRO A 316 7.04 -9.23 -0.02
C PRO A 316 8.41 -9.91 -0.05
N ARG A 317 8.50 -11.23 0.20
CA ARG A 317 9.77 -11.97 0.12
C ARG A 317 10.44 -11.77 -1.24
N LYS A 318 9.67 -11.82 -2.34
CA LYS A 318 10.18 -11.64 -3.72
C LYS A 318 10.39 -10.18 -4.13
N ILE A 319 9.86 -9.23 -3.37
CA ILE A 319 10.14 -7.79 -3.54
C ILE A 319 11.47 -7.39 -2.89
N PHE A 320 11.88 -8.05 -1.81
CA PHE A 320 13.04 -7.66 -1.01
C PHE A 320 14.27 -8.58 -1.17
N GLU A 321 14.11 -9.86 -1.51
CA GLU A 321 15.21 -10.85 -1.61
C GLU A 321 16.23 -10.56 -2.73
N ASP A 322 15.77 -10.26 -3.95
CA ASP A 322 16.64 -10.10 -5.13
C ASP A 322 16.87 -8.63 -5.54
N ARG A 323 16.51 -7.69 -4.67
CA ARG A 323 16.55 -6.26 -5.01
C ARG A 323 17.99 -5.78 -5.03
N ARG A 324 18.42 -5.23 -6.18
CA ARG A 324 19.73 -4.59 -6.29
C ARG A 324 19.68 -3.21 -5.64
N PHE A 325 20.43 -3.01 -4.58
CA PHE A 325 20.73 -1.68 -4.03
C PHE A 325 21.81 -1.06 -4.92
N ILE A 326 21.38 -0.29 -5.92
CA ILE A 326 22.25 0.54 -6.78
C ILE A 326 22.12 1.98 -6.29
#